data_AF-A0A954MHF8-F1
#
_entry.id   AF-A0A954MHF8-F1
#
_cell.length_a   1.000
_cell.length_b   1.000
_cell.length_c   1.000
_cell.angle_alpha   90.00
_cell.angle_beta   90.00
_cell.angle_gamma   90.00
#
_symmetry.space_group_name_H-M   'P 1'
#
loop_
_entity.id
_entity.type
_entity.pdbx_description
1 polymer ?
#
loop_
_entity_poly.entity_id
_entity_poly.type
_entity_poly.pdbx_seq_one_letter_code
_entity_poly.pdbx_strand_id
1 'polypeptide(L)'
;DRQRHDRRVETVLAMLHRYDVIDDAIDLSDVRVKRSLPESLADAQRLSEKLLRDQKKLYALVQYVQEPGDRMQFIHRYFGVPCDETSEDYTAHGSE
;
A
#
# COMPACT_ATOMS: atom_id res chain seq x y z
N ASP A 1 -27.19 -11.54 19.76
CA ASP A 1 -26.83 -10.35 18.98
C ASP A 1 -26.73 -10.64 17.50
N ARG A 2 -27.64 -10.09 16.69
CA ARG A 2 -27.59 -10.15 15.22
C ARG A 2 -26.75 -8.94 14.80
N GLN A 3 -25.50 -9.14 14.38
CA GLN A 3 -24.64 -8.07 13.85
C GLN A 3 -25.41 -7.35 12.74
N ARG A 4 -25.97 -6.18 13.06
CA ARG A 4 -27.01 -5.52 12.27
C ARG A 4 -26.49 -5.04 10.91
N HIS A 5 -25.18 -4.87 10.76
CA HIS A 5 -24.49 -4.53 9.51
C HIS A 5 -23.04 -5.07 9.56
N ASP A 6 -22.72 -6.09 8.78
CA ASP A 6 -21.33 -6.56 8.63
C ASP A 6 -20.62 -5.66 7.60
N ARG A 7 -19.83 -4.71 8.09
CA ARG A 7 -19.03 -3.80 7.24
C ARG A 7 -18.10 -4.53 6.28
N ARG A 8 -17.72 -5.77 6.58
CA ARG A 8 -16.89 -6.60 5.68
C ARG A 8 -17.67 -6.94 4.42
N VAL A 9 -18.93 -7.31 4.55
CA VAL A 9 -19.82 -7.64 3.43
C VAL A 9 -20.05 -6.40 2.56
N GLU A 10 -20.37 -5.26 3.18
CA GLU A 10 -20.53 -3.97 2.47
C GLU A 10 -19.27 -3.59 1.68
N THR A 11 -18.09 -3.77 2.29
CA THR A 11 -16.81 -3.48 1.64
C THR A 11 -16.57 -4.42 0.45
N VAL A 12 -16.83 -5.72 0.61
CA VAL A 12 -16.67 -6.70 -0.47
C VAL A 12 -17.62 -6.39 -1.63
N LEU A 13 -18.89 -6.10 -1.36
CA LEU A 13 -19.87 -5.76 -2.40
C LEU A 13 -19.46 -4.48 -3.14
N ALA A 14 -19.04 -3.44 -2.42
CA ALA A 14 -18.52 -2.22 -3.04
C ALA A 14 -17.28 -2.49 -3.92
N MET A 15 -16.38 -3.39 -3.49
CA MET A 15 -15.23 -3.80 -4.32
C MET A 15 -15.67 -4.55 -5.57
N LEU A 16 -16.56 -5.54 -5.45
CA LEU A 16 -17.04 -6.32 -6.59
C LEU A 16 -17.74 -5.44 -7.62
N HIS A 17 -18.58 -4.50 -7.18
CA HIS A 17 -19.23 -3.53 -8.05
C HIS A 17 -18.22 -2.58 -8.71
N ARG A 18 -17.20 -2.09 -7.97
CA ARG A 18 -16.12 -1.27 -8.54
C ARG A 18 -15.36 -1.97 -9.67
N TYR A 19 -15.17 -3.29 -9.56
CA TYR A 19 -14.56 -4.10 -10.60
C TYR A 19 -15.59 -4.63 -11.63
N ASP A 20 -16.81 -4.11 -11.64
CA ASP A 20 -17.91 -4.48 -12.56
C ASP A 20 -18.16 -6.01 -12.60
N VAL A 21 -17.90 -6.69 -11.48
CA VAL A 21 -18.18 -8.12 -11.29
C VAL A 21 -19.66 -8.33 -11.03
N ILE A 22 -20.30 -7.39 -10.32
CA ILE A 22 -21.74 -7.37 -10.06
C ILE A 22 -22.35 -6.07 -10.57
N ASP A 23 -23.66 -6.09 -10.81
CA ASP A 23 -24.44 -4.95 -11.31
C ASP A 23 -24.92 -3.97 -10.24
N ASP A 24 -25.19 -4.44 -9.02
CA ASP A 24 -25.56 -3.60 -7.88
C ASP A 24 -24.91 -4.10 -6.57
N ALA A 25 -24.50 -3.16 -5.71
CA ALA A 25 -23.94 -3.43 -4.38
C ALA A 25 -24.86 -3.01 -3.23
N ILE A 26 -25.96 -2.32 -3.53
CA ILE A 26 -26.90 -1.73 -2.56
C ILE A 26 -28.17 -2.56 -2.48
N ASP A 27 -28.80 -2.86 -3.62
CA ASP A 27 -29.94 -3.77 -3.69
C ASP A 27 -29.49 -5.18 -4.09
N LEU A 28 -29.53 -6.10 -3.13
CA LEU A 28 -29.10 -7.48 -3.31
C LEU A 28 -30.25 -8.42 -3.70
N SER A 29 -31.47 -7.91 -3.86
CA SER A 29 -32.64 -8.73 -4.14
C SER A 29 -32.64 -9.35 -5.56
N ASP A 30 -31.98 -8.70 -6.53
CA ASP A 30 -31.78 -9.21 -7.91
C ASP A 30 -30.33 -8.97 -8.40
N VAL A 31 -29.34 -9.07 -7.52
CA VAL A 31 -27.93 -8.87 -7.91
C VAL A 31 -27.46 -9.97 -8.88
N ARG A 32 -26.79 -9.59 -9.96
CA ARG A 32 -26.26 -10.51 -10.98
C ARG A 32 -24.76 -10.41 -11.10
N VAL A 33 -24.13 -11.57 -11.29
CA VAL A 33 -22.70 -11.64 -11.63
C VAL A 33 -22.53 -11.42 -13.13
N LYS A 34 -21.90 -10.31 -13.49
CA LYS A 34 -21.66 -9.89 -14.88
C LYS A 34 -20.47 -10.59 -15.52
N ARG A 35 -19.39 -10.79 -14.75
CA ARG A 35 -18.12 -11.34 -15.25
C ARG A 35 -17.31 -11.99 -14.13
N SER A 36 -16.26 -12.71 -14.52
CA SER A 36 -15.30 -13.26 -13.58
C SER A 36 -14.48 -12.16 -12.89
N LEU A 37 -13.94 -12.48 -11.72
CA LEU A 37 -13.01 -11.60 -11.02
C LEU A 37 -11.77 -11.34 -11.89
N PRO A 38 -11.27 -10.09 -11.98
CA PRO A 38 -10.03 -9.79 -12.68
C PRO A 38 -8.85 -10.62 -12.16
N GLU A 39 -7.97 -11.08 -13.06
CA GLU A 39 -6.80 -11.90 -12.70
C GLU A 39 -5.91 -11.24 -11.64
N SER A 40 -5.79 -9.90 -11.69
CA SER A 40 -5.03 -9.12 -10.72
C SER A 40 -5.53 -9.25 -9.27
N LEU A 41 -6.77 -9.68 -9.07
CA LEU A 41 -7.39 -9.91 -7.75
C LEU A 41 -7.52 -11.40 -7.43
N ALA A 42 -7.50 -12.28 -8.43
CA ALA A 42 -7.57 -13.74 -8.25
C ALA A 42 -6.19 -14.37 -7.98
N ASP A 43 -5.10 -13.69 -8.35
CA ASP A 43 -3.74 -14.18 -8.19
C ASP A 43 -3.23 -14.04 -6.74
N ALA A 44 -3.33 -15.14 -5.99
CA ALA A 44 -2.87 -15.25 -4.61
C ALA A 44 -1.35 -15.05 -4.48
N GLN A 45 -0.56 -15.48 -5.47
CA GLN A 45 0.90 -15.34 -5.44
C GLN A 45 1.26 -13.86 -5.54
N ARG A 46 0.71 -13.15 -6.52
CA ARG A 46 0.90 -11.70 -6.70
C ARG A 46 0.44 -10.90 -5.48
N LEU A 47 -0.66 -11.31 -4.84
CA LEU A 47 -1.12 -10.68 -3.60
C LEU A 47 -0.11 -10.86 -2.47
N SER A 48 0.41 -12.08 -2.27
CA SER A 48 1.39 -12.37 -1.22
C SER A 48 2.69 -11.57 -1.41
N GLU A 49 3.16 -11.45 -2.64
CA GLU A 49 4.34 -10.66 -3.00
C GLU A 49 4.11 -9.16 -2.76
N LYS A 50 2.91 -8.65 -3.08
CA LYS A 50 2.53 -7.27 -2.77
C LYS A 50 2.54 -7.01 -1.26
N LEU A 51 1.92 -7.89 -0.47
CA LEU A 51 1.87 -7.76 1.00
C LEU A 51 3.27 -7.77 1.60
N LEU A 52 4.14 -8.69 1.15
CA LEU A 52 5.52 -8.75 1.61
C LEU A 52 6.31 -7.48 1.27
N ARG A 53 6.17 -6.95 0.05
CA ARG A 53 6.82 -5.69 -0.34
C ARG A 53 6.32 -4.52 0.49
N ASP A 54 5.01 -4.43 0.72
CA ASP A 54 4.41 -3.34 1.51
C ASP A 54 4.84 -3.45 2.99
N GLN A 55 4.93 -4.65 3.56
CA GLN A 55 5.48 -4.88 4.89
C GLN A 55 6.95 -4.43 5.00
N LYS A 56 7.79 -4.79 4.02
CA LYS A 56 9.21 -4.36 3.98
C LYS A 56 9.34 -2.84 3.93
N LYS A 57 8.50 -2.15 3.16
CA LYS A 57 8.47 -0.68 3.08
C LYS A 57 8.08 -0.04 4.41
N LEU A 58 7.03 -0.55 5.05
CA LEU A 58 6.60 -0.07 6.37
C LEU A 58 7.70 -0.27 7.41
N TYR A 59 8.37 -1.41 7.38
CA TYR A 59 9.50 -1.69 8.25
C TYR A 59 10.67 -0.70 8.01
N ALA A 60 11.03 -0.46 6.75
CA ALA A 60 12.05 0.53 6.41
C ALA A 60 11.69 1.95 6.86
N LEU A 61 10.41 2.33 6.82
CA LEU A 61 9.93 3.61 7.34
C LEU A 61 10.11 3.71 8.86
N VAL A 62 9.81 2.62 9.58
CA VAL A 62 10.05 2.57 11.04
C VAL A 62 11.54 2.69 11.35
N GLN A 63 12.39 1.96 10.63
CA GLN A 63 13.85 2.07 10.77
C GLN A 63 14.33 3.49 10.49
N TYR A 64 13.83 4.13 9.44
CA TYR A 64 14.16 5.52 9.09
C TYR A 64 13.80 6.50 10.22
N VAL A 65 12.63 6.35 10.83
CA VAL A 65 12.21 7.20 11.97
C VAL A 65 13.10 6.98 13.19
N GLN A 66 13.58 5.76 13.39
CA GLN A 66 14.46 5.38 14.49
C GLN A 66 15.95 5.70 14.23
N GLU A 67 16.33 6.10 13.02
CA GLU A 67 17.72 6.36 12.63
C GLU A 67 18.29 7.56 13.42
N PRO A 68 19.28 7.33 14.30
CA PRO A 68 19.91 8.40 15.08
C PRO A 68 21.01 9.14 14.29
N GLY A 69 21.48 8.57 13.17
CA GLY A 69 22.53 9.13 12.32
C GLY A 69 22.01 9.97 11.16
N ASP A 70 22.77 9.98 10.06
CA ASP A 70 22.41 10.70 8.84
C ASP A 70 21.30 9.97 8.06
N ARG A 71 20.12 10.59 8.10
CA ARG A 71 18.91 10.15 7.39
C ARG A 71 19.07 10.19 5.87
N MET A 72 19.90 11.09 5.33
CA MET A 72 20.18 11.15 3.90
C MET A 72 20.91 9.89 3.46
N GLN A 73 21.97 9.51 4.17
CA GLN A 73 22.70 8.27 3.89
C GLN A 73 21.79 7.02 3.99
N PHE A 74 20.84 6.99 4.95
CA PHE A 74 19.84 5.92 5.02
C PHE A 74 18.98 5.84 3.76
N ILE A 75 18.46 6.97 3.28
CA ILE A 75 17.62 7.04 2.08
C ILE A 75 18.41 6.53 0.86
N HIS A 76 19.64 6.98 0.68
CA HIS A 76 20.52 6.52 -0.40
C HIS A 76 20.76 5.01 -0.35
N ARG A 77 21.04 4.46 0.85
CA ARG A 77 21.18 3.01 1.05
C ARG A 77 19.89 2.25 0.75
N TYR A 78 18.74 2.77 1.18
CA TYR A 78 17.44 2.13 0.98
C TYR A 78 17.03 2.08 -0.50
N PHE A 79 17.28 3.15 -1.26
CA PHE A 79 17.01 3.20 -2.70
C PHE A 79 18.14 2.61 -3.56
N GLY A 80 19.30 2.29 -2.95
CA GLY A 80 20.47 1.77 -3.67
C GLY A 80 21.13 2.80 -4.59
N VAL A 81 21.01 4.09 -4.25
CA VAL A 81 21.55 5.21 -5.03
C VAL A 81 22.86 5.67 -4.37
N PRO A 82 23.95 5.91 -5.13
CA PRO A 82 25.19 6.44 -4.56
C PRO A 82 24.93 7.76 -3.84
N CYS A 83 25.55 7.93 -2.67
CA CYS A 83 25.53 9.17 -1.91
C CYS A 83 26.73 9.99 -2.38
N ASP A 84 26.53 10.87 -3.36
CA ASP A 84 27.60 11.74 -3.83
C ASP A 84 27.81 12.85 -2.80
N GLU A 85 28.86 12.73 -2.00
CA GLU A 85 29.28 13.75 -1.02
C GLU A 85 29.86 15.03 -1.66
N THR A 86 29.75 15.17 -3.00
CA THR A 86 30.40 16.23 -3.80
C THR A 86 29.41 17.26 -4.37
N SER A 87 28.27 17.45 -3.72
CA SER A 87 27.51 18.68 -3.94
C SER A 87 28.11 19.76 -3.03
N GLU A 88 29.02 20.57 -3.57
CA GLU A 88 29.62 21.76 -2.92
C GLU A 88 28.58 22.83 -2.50
N ASP A 89 27.29 22.59 -2.75
CA ASP A 89 26.18 23.50 -2.46
C ASP A 89 25.59 23.38 -1.04
N TYR A 90 26.16 22.56 -0.14
CA TYR A 90 25.66 22.41 1.24
C TYR A 90 26.47 23.19 2.30
N THR A 91 27.22 24.22 1.88
CA THR A 91 27.79 25.17 2.85
C THR A 91 26.77 26.23 3.25
N ALA A 92 26.68 26.44 4.56
CA ALA A 92 25.95 27.47 5.30
C ALA A 92 24.43 27.23 5.49
N HIS A 93 24.06 26.73 6.67
CA HIS A 93 23.57 27.56 7.78
C HIS A 93 23.22 26.68 8.98
N GLY A 94 23.96 26.84 10.09
CA GLY A 94 23.63 26.15 11.34
C GLY A 94 24.70 26.18 12.41
N SER A 95 25.43 27.29 12.56
CA SER A 95 26.22 27.57 13.76
C SER A 95 25.89 28.99 14.20
N GLU A 96 25.04 29.12 15.22
CA GLU A 96 25.13 30.05 16.36
C GLU A 96 23.98 29.78 17.34
#